data_AF-A0A3L9ZC08-F1
#
_entry.id   AF-A0A3L9ZC08-F1
#
_cell.length_a   1.000
_cell.length_b   1.000
_cell.length_c   1.000
_cell.angle_alpha   90.00
_cell.angle_beta   90.00
_cell.angle_gamma   90.00
#
_symmetry.space_group_name_H-M   'P 1'
#
loop_
_entity.id
_entity.type
_entity.pdbx_description
1 polymer ?
#
loop_
_entity_poly.entity_id
_entity_poly.type
_entity_poly.pdbx_seq_one_letter_code
_entity_poly.pdbx_strand_id
1 'polypeptide(L)'
;MKKLLWLLCALIAFSACDDGDIIVTSFNFDDINLEVCNTEDTYVFFKINNDALESLSVQLNLPQTIFYENGTTEYNFDGTTNFANYRIYTASLTSSYFCSSVPPTDPEIVINYLGNSGTASLTIEATLSDSDNLPTIFDSNGNISDEINVEGTADNDEDGIPNYYDFDDDGDNVLTSAELGLDPTNPQDTDGDGIPDYLDPDDDGDGVLTRNEDLNGDRNPTNDKTDGLTANYLNGDVAITNVVDAYREHTYSYTSNANLIITNLVLTGSNEQITQQSINLGEKTSVSTGTINVTPQF
;
A
#
# COMPACT_ATOMS: atom_id res chain seq x y z
N MET A 1 -28.86 70.12 30.49
CA MET A 1 -29.14 69.25 29.32
C MET A 1 -27.89 68.68 28.63
N LYS A 2 -26.71 69.33 28.69
CA LYS A 2 -25.47 68.77 28.09
C LYS A 2 -24.90 67.53 28.81
N LYS A 3 -25.12 67.40 30.12
CA LYS A 3 -24.68 66.24 30.92
C LYS A 3 -25.56 64.99 30.75
N LEU A 4 -26.80 65.15 30.28
CA LEU A 4 -27.73 64.04 30.03
C LEU A 4 -27.50 63.43 28.64
N LEU A 5 -27.02 64.22 27.68
CA LEU A 5 -26.70 63.77 26.32
C LEU A 5 -25.44 62.86 26.30
N TRP A 6 -24.49 63.10 27.20
CA TRP A 6 -23.30 62.25 27.37
C TRP A 6 -23.64 60.88 27.98
N LEU A 7 -24.66 60.82 28.84
CA LEU A 7 -25.10 59.56 29.44
C LEU A 7 -25.85 58.67 28.42
N LEU A 8 -26.55 59.29 27.46
CA LEU A 8 -27.27 58.58 26.40
C LEU A 8 -26.32 58.06 25.30
N CYS A 9 -25.22 58.77 25.02
CA CYS A 9 -24.17 58.29 24.10
C CYS A 9 -23.32 57.16 24.71
N ALA A 10 -23.12 57.14 26.03
CA ALA A 10 -22.36 56.10 26.70
C ALA A 10 -23.13 54.76 26.79
N LEU A 11 -24.47 54.77 26.71
CA LEU A 11 -25.28 53.54 26.75
C LEU A 11 -25.33 52.79 25.40
N ILE A 12 -25.07 53.47 24.28
CA ILE A 12 -25.09 52.88 22.92
C ILE A 12 -23.73 52.27 22.55
N ALA A 13 -22.66 52.61 23.29
CA ALA A 13 -21.33 52.04 23.08
C ALA A 13 -21.13 50.65 23.74
N PHE A 14 -22.11 50.15 24.50
CA PHE A 14 -22.07 48.83 25.15
C PHE A 14 -23.02 47.80 24.51
N SER A 15 -23.69 48.13 23.40
CA SER A 15 -24.64 47.23 22.72
C SER A 15 -24.12 46.64 21.41
N ALA A 16 -22.80 46.61 21.18
CA ALA A 16 -22.21 46.01 19.99
C ALA A 16 -20.92 45.22 20.32
N CYS A 17 -21.02 44.32 21.29
CA CYS A 17 -20.29 43.06 21.24
C CYS A 17 -21.36 41.99 21.06
N ASP A 18 -21.75 41.79 19.80
CA ASP A 18 -22.25 40.49 19.37
C ASP A 18 -21.00 39.60 19.36
N ASP A 19 -20.67 39.03 20.53
CA ASP A 19 -19.68 37.96 20.66
C ASP A 19 -20.28 36.79 19.90
N GLY A 20 -20.09 36.80 18.58
CA GLY A 20 -20.69 35.84 17.67
C GLY A 20 -20.54 34.46 18.27
N ASP A 21 -21.67 33.84 18.59
CA ASP A 21 -21.73 32.55 19.26
C ASP A 21 -20.74 31.63 18.54
N ILE A 22 -19.66 31.25 19.24
CA ILE A 22 -18.73 30.26 18.74
C ILE A 22 -19.50 28.94 18.81
N ILE A 23 -20.22 28.62 17.74
CA ILE A 23 -20.80 27.30 17.55
C ILE A 23 -19.62 26.37 17.31
N VAL A 24 -19.14 25.74 18.39
CA VAL A 24 -18.22 24.61 18.27
C VAL A 24 -19.04 23.48 17.67
N THR A 25 -18.97 23.34 16.34
CA THR A 25 -19.48 22.16 15.67
C THR A 25 -18.57 21.00 16.09
N SER A 26 -19.06 20.19 17.02
CA SER A 26 -18.35 19.01 17.51
C SER A 26 -18.63 17.86 16.56
N PHE A 27 -17.61 17.44 15.82
CA PHE A 27 -17.68 16.20 15.04
C PHE A 27 -17.67 15.01 15.99
N ASN A 28 -18.63 14.10 15.85
CA ASN A 28 -18.67 12.89 16.68
C ASN A 28 -18.45 11.64 15.82
N PHE A 29 -17.18 11.25 15.68
CA PHE A 29 -16.77 10.09 14.89
C PHE A 29 -15.73 9.19 15.59
N ASP A 30 -15.53 9.38 16.90
CA ASP A 30 -14.47 8.69 17.66
C ASP A 30 -14.67 7.17 17.68
N ASP A 31 -15.93 6.71 17.79
CA ASP A 31 -16.30 5.30 17.80
C ASP A 31 -16.76 4.76 16.43
N ILE A 32 -16.52 5.51 15.35
CA ILE A 32 -16.91 5.14 13.99
C ILE A 32 -15.69 4.69 13.21
N ASN A 33 -15.76 3.47 12.67
CA ASN A 33 -14.71 2.90 11.83
C ASN A 33 -14.60 3.65 10.50
N LEU A 34 -13.37 3.75 9.98
CA LEU A 34 -13.13 4.29 8.65
C LEU A 34 -13.55 3.28 7.58
N GLU A 35 -14.37 3.72 6.66
CA GLU A 35 -14.73 2.98 5.47
C GLU A 35 -14.12 3.64 4.23
N VAL A 36 -13.96 2.86 3.16
CA VAL A 36 -13.42 3.35 1.89
C VAL A 36 -14.20 2.72 0.75
N CYS A 37 -14.42 3.50 -0.30
CA CYS A 37 -14.85 3.02 -1.59
C CYS A 37 -14.04 3.70 -2.69
N ASN A 38 -13.86 3.02 -3.80
CA ASN A 38 -13.08 3.55 -4.91
C ASN A 38 -13.71 3.24 -6.26
N THR A 39 -13.37 4.06 -7.25
CA THR A 39 -13.63 3.82 -8.66
C THR A 39 -12.38 4.24 -9.41
N GLU A 40 -11.69 3.27 -10.01
CA GLU A 40 -10.35 3.46 -10.56
C GLU A 40 -9.41 4.08 -9.49
N ASP A 41 -8.77 5.21 -9.80
CA ASP A 41 -7.84 5.91 -8.92
C ASP A 41 -8.53 6.89 -7.94
N THR A 42 -9.86 7.03 -7.99
CA THR A 42 -10.59 7.90 -7.07
C THR A 42 -11.05 7.12 -5.84
N TYR A 43 -10.54 7.48 -4.67
CA TYR A 43 -10.89 6.87 -3.38
C TYR A 43 -11.67 7.86 -2.52
N VAL A 44 -12.75 7.39 -1.92
CA VAL A 44 -13.58 8.13 -0.97
C VAL A 44 -13.50 7.41 0.38
N PHE A 45 -12.77 8.00 1.31
CA PHE A 45 -12.72 7.59 2.71
C PHE A 45 -13.87 8.26 3.45
N PHE A 46 -14.61 7.55 4.28
CA PHE A 46 -15.75 8.15 4.97
C PHE A 46 -16.04 7.52 6.32
N LYS A 47 -16.67 8.33 7.18
CA LYS A 47 -17.31 7.91 8.42
C LYS A 47 -18.77 8.37 8.41
N ILE A 48 -19.66 7.48 8.83
CA ILE A 48 -21.10 7.73 8.93
C ILE A 48 -21.50 7.64 10.40
N ASN A 49 -22.10 8.70 10.93
CA ASN A 49 -22.75 8.68 12.24
C ASN A 49 -24.27 8.81 12.03
N ASN A 50 -24.96 7.66 12.07
CA ASN A 50 -26.41 7.60 11.86
C ASN A 50 -27.23 8.08 13.05
N ASP A 51 -26.64 8.22 14.25
CA ASP A 51 -27.34 8.78 15.41
C ASP A 51 -27.51 10.31 15.26
N ALA A 52 -26.55 10.96 14.63
CA ALA A 52 -26.56 12.39 14.31
C ALA A 52 -26.92 12.70 12.84
N LEU A 53 -27.15 11.67 12.02
CA LEU A 53 -27.39 11.78 10.57
C LEU A 53 -26.31 12.61 9.85
N GLU A 54 -25.05 12.40 10.23
CA GLU A 54 -23.91 13.14 9.70
C GLU A 54 -22.86 12.22 9.08
N SER A 55 -22.04 12.78 8.19
CA SER A 55 -20.88 12.10 7.62
C SER A 55 -19.70 13.05 7.48
N LEU A 56 -18.49 12.51 7.64
CA LEU A 56 -17.26 13.12 7.17
C LEU A 56 -16.67 12.23 6.08
N SER A 57 -16.41 12.79 4.91
CA SER A 57 -15.81 12.06 3.78
C SER A 57 -14.63 12.82 3.18
N VAL A 58 -13.62 12.11 2.71
CA VAL A 58 -12.45 12.64 2.00
C VAL A 58 -12.34 11.91 0.67
N GLN A 59 -12.40 12.66 -0.42
CA GLN A 59 -12.05 12.15 -1.73
C GLN A 59 -10.58 12.47 -2.02
N LEU A 60 -9.83 11.46 -2.46
CA LEU A 60 -8.45 11.58 -2.93
C LEU A 60 -8.29 10.87 -4.27
N ASN A 61 -7.48 11.43 -5.15
CA ASN A 61 -7.00 10.74 -6.35
C ASN A 61 -5.66 10.04 -6.02
N LEU A 62 -5.69 8.72 -5.92
CA LEU A 62 -4.60 7.87 -5.44
C LEU A 62 -4.15 6.95 -6.58
N PRO A 63 -2.90 7.07 -7.06
CA PRO A 63 -2.38 6.11 -8.04
C PRO A 63 -2.21 4.74 -7.38
N GLN A 64 -2.50 3.65 -8.10
CA GLN A 64 -2.39 2.28 -7.57
C GLN A 64 -1.02 1.97 -6.95
N THR A 65 0.04 2.63 -7.43
CA THR A 65 1.41 2.38 -7.00
C THR A 65 1.67 2.62 -5.52
N ILE A 66 0.88 3.49 -4.88
CA ILE A 66 1.06 3.78 -3.46
C ILE A 66 0.66 2.61 -2.56
N PHE A 67 -0.12 1.64 -3.06
CA PHE A 67 -0.69 0.58 -2.24
C PHE A 67 0.21 -0.63 -2.05
N TYR A 68 1.34 -0.68 -2.75
CA TYR A 68 2.35 -1.73 -2.60
C TYR A 68 3.71 -1.18 -2.13
N GLU A 69 3.76 0.09 -1.69
CA GLU A 69 4.94 0.72 -1.09
C GLU A 69 4.60 1.28 0.31
N ASN A 70 5.51 1.09 1.26
CA ASN A 70 5.40 1.71 2.58
C ASN A 70 5.73 3.21 2.49
N GLY A 71 4.86 4.06 3.01
CA GLY A 71 5.12 5.49 2.94
C GLY A 71 4.01 6.36 3.47
N THR A 72 4.31 7.66 3.57
CA THR A 72 3.31 8.68 3.87
C THR A 72 3.31 9.71 2.76
N THR A 73 2.14 9.95 2.17
CA THR A 73 1.96 10.93 1.09
C THR A 73 0.96 11.99 1.53
N GLU A 74 1.28 13.25 1.23
CA GLU A 74 0.42 14.39 1.53
C GLU A 74 -0.36 14.84 0.29
N TYR A 75 -1.66 15.02 0.47
CA TYR A 75 -2.61 15.47 -0.56
C TYR A 75 -3.25 16.77 -0.12
N ASN A 76 -2.95 17.86 -0.83
CA ASN A 76 -3.59 19.15 -0.58
C ASN A 76 -5.00 19.17 -1.15
N PHE A 77 -5.93 19.72 -0.37
CA PHE A 77 -7.30 19.92 -0.84
C PHE A 77 -7.39 21.10 -1.80
N ASP A 78 -8.11 20.90 -2.89
CA ASP A 78 -8.37 21.88 -3.95
C ASP A 78 -9.89 22.11 -4.17
N GLY A 79 -10.75 21.32 -3.50
CA GLY A 79 -12.20 21.40 -3.61
C GLY A 79 -12.79 20.72 -4.85
N THR A 80 -11.96 20.04 -5.65
CA THR A 80 -12.35 19.41 -6.93
C THR A 80 -11.82 17.98 -7.09
N THR A 81 -10.51 17.77 -7.03
CA THR A 81 -9.86 16.46 -7.15
C THR A 81 -9.73 15.83 -5.77
N ASN A 82 -9.15 16.60 -4.85
CA ASN A 82 -8.92 16.21 -3.47
C ASN A 82 -9.72 17.17 -2.59
N PHE A 83 -10.64 16.65 -1.79
CA PHE A 83 -11.47 17.49 -0.93
C PHE A 83 -12.09 16.67 0.20
N ALA A 84 -12.45 17.37 1.27
CA ALA A 84 -13.29 16.82 2.33
C ALA A 84 -14.73 17.33 2.19
N ASN A 85 -15.71 16.57 2.69
CA ASN A 85 -17.05 17.08 2.95
C ASN A 85 -17.49 16.68 4.34
N TYR A 86 -18.11 17.63 5.04
CA TYR A 86 -18.95 17.34 6.19
C TYR A 86 -20.40 17.62 5.81
N ARG A 87 -21.28 16.64 6.03
CA ARG A 87 -22.69 16.70 5.58
C ARG A 87 -23.64 16.20 6.65
N ILE A 88 -24.84 16.77 6.67
CA ILE A 88 -25.99 16.30 7.45
C ILE A 88 -27.13 15.94 6.49
N TYR A 89 -27.86 14.88 6.79
CA TYR A 89 -28.83 14.27 5.89
C TYR A 89 -30.24 14.20 6.49
N THR A 90 -31.24 13.96 5.64
CA THR A 90 -32.64 13.81 6.06
C THR A 90 -32.96 12.45 6.71
N ALA A 91 -32.15 11.43 6.44
CA ALA A 91 -32.29 10.08 7.02
C ALA A 91 -30.95 9.36 7.07
N SER A 92 -30.95 8.16 7.67
CA SER A 92 -29.76 7.35 7.86
C SER A 92 -29.12 6.91 6.54
N LEU A 93 -27.81 6.79 6.57
CA LEU A 93 -26.96 6.40 5.45
C LEU A 93 -26.48 4.95 5.56
N THR A 94 -26.09 4.42 4.41
CA THR A 94 -25.24 3.22 4.29
C THR A 94 -24.05 3.55 3.41
N SER A 95 -23.02 2.71 3.43
CA SER A 95 -21.82 2.87 2.59
C SER A 95 -22.16 3.03 1.10
N SER A 96 -23.24 2.41 0.61
CA SER A 96 -23.70 2.53 -0.78
C SER A 96 -23.91 3.98 -1.26
N TYR A 97 -24.13 4.93 -0.35
CA TYR A 97 -24.21 6.36 -0.66
C TYR A 97 -22.89 6.91 -1.25
N PHE A 98 -21.75 6.42 -0.77
CA PHE A 98 -20.42 6.79 -1.25
C PHE A 98 -19.87 5.84 -2.31
N CYS A 99 -20.36 4.59 -2.35
CA CYS A 99 -19.81 3.53 -3.20
C CYS A 99 -20.56 3.33 -4.52
N SER A 100 -21.60 4.11 -4.80
CA SER A 100 -22.35 4.01 -6.06
C SER A 100 -21.77 4.94 -7.12
N SER A 101 -21.67 4.45 -8.36
CA SER A 101 -21.26 5.25 -9.52
C SER A 101 -22.22 6.42 -9.82
N VAL A 102 -23.45 6.31 -9.35
CA VAL A 102 -24.42 7.40 -9.30
C VAL A 102 -24.80 7.64 -7.84
N PRO A 103 -24.47 8.80 -7.26
CA PRO A 103 -24.87 9.14 -5.90
C PRO A 103 -26.39 9.03 -5.74
N PRO A 104 -26.90 8.36 -4.70
CA PRO A 104 -28.33 8.29 -4.45
C PRO A 104 -28.95 9.68 -4.28
N THR A 105 -30.21 9.84 -4.69
CA THR A 105 -30.97 11.08 -4.44
C THR A 105 -31.63 11.10 -3.07
N ASP A 106 -31.62 9.97 -2.35
CA ASP A 106 -32.15 9.80 -0.99
C ASP A 106 -31.12 9.01 -0.16
N PRO A 107 -30.80 9.43 1.08
CA PRO A 107 -31.31 10.62 1.76
C PRO A 107 -30.79 11.93 1.16
N GLU A 108 -31.58 13.00 1.30
CA GLU A 108 -31.23 14.34 0.82
C GLU A 108 -30.21 15.01 1.76
N ILE A 109 -29.33 15.83 1.19
CA ILE A 109 -28.35 16.62 1.95
C ILE A 109 -29.03 17.88 2.50
N VAL A 110 -29.06 18.03 3.81
CA VAL A 110 -29.59 19.20 4.52
C VAL A 110 -28.52 20.27 4.66
N ILE A 111 -27.31 19.86 5.04
CA ILE A 111 -26.15 20.73 5.23
C ILE A 111 -24.97 20.14 4.47
N ASN A 112 -24.23 21.00 3.77
CA ASN A 112 -23.01 20.64 3.08
C ASN A 112 -21.93 21.67 3.36
N TYR A 113 -20.81 21.19 3.87
CA TYR A 113 -19.58 21.94 3.99
C TYR A 113 -18.51 21.31 3.12
N LEU A 114 -17.96 22.11 2.22
CA LEU A 114 -16.88 21.69 1.34
C LEU A 114 -15.52 22.10 1.92
N GLY A 115 -14.62 21.13 2.05
CA GLY A 115 -13.23 21.32 2.43
C GLY A 115 -12.38 21.56 1.18
N ASN A 116 -12.15 22.83 0.84
CA ASN A 116 -11.33 23.24 -0.30
C ASN A 116 -9.91 23.70 0.08
N SER A 117 -9.54 23.56 1.36
CA SER A 117 -8.20 23.80 1.87
C SER A 117 -7.91 22.92 3.09
N GLY A 118 -6.64 22.59 3.28
CA GLY A 118 -6.17 21.60 4.25
C GLY A 118 -5.35 20.53 3.54
N THR A 119 -4.78 19.62 4.32
CA THR A 119 -3.90 18.56 3.81
C THR A 119 -4.29 17.23 4.42
N ALA A 120 -4.56 16.24 3.58
CA ALA A 120 -4.69 14.84 3.96
C ALA A 120 -3.31 14.16 3.92
N SER A 121 -2.85 13.65 5.04
CA SER A 121 -1.67 12.80 5.16
C SER A 121 -2.15 11.35 5.21
N LEU A 122 -1.83 10.59 4.15
CA LEU A 122 -2.18 9.19 3.98
C LEU A 122 -0.93 8.35 4.20
N THR A 123 -0.92 7.56 5.25
CA THR A 123 0.12 6.57 5.53
C THR A 123 -0.33 5.21 5.03
N ILE A 124 0.48 4.57 4.19
CA ILE A 124 0.29 3.20 3.70
C ILE A 124 1.30 2.28 4.36
N GLU A 125 0.80 1.16 4.85
CA GLU A 125 1.59 0.01 5.30
C GLU A 125 1.20 -1.17 4.41
N ALA A 126 2.08 -1.52 3.48
CA ALA A 126 1.94 -2.65 2.57
C ALA A 126 2.67 -3.88 3.12
N THR A 127 2.03 -5.03 2.96
CA THR A 127 2.63 -6.35 3.18
C THR A 127 2.63 -7.09 1.85
N LEU A 128 3.82 -7.47 1.38
CA LEU A 128 4.04 -8.25 0.16
C LEU A 128 4.26 -9.73 0.51
N SER A 129 3.92 -10.62 -0.42
CA SER A 129 4.15 -12.07 -0.32
C SER A 129 4.20 -12.70 -1.73
N ASP A 130 5.30 -13.38 -2.04
CA ASP A 130 5.50 -14.27 -3.21
C ASP A 130 4.59 -15.51 -3.23
N SER A 131 4.06 -15.93 -2.07
CA SER A 131 3.23 -17.12 -1.90
C SER A 131 3.93 -18.44 -2.28
N ASP A 132 5.26 -18.50 -2.19
CA ASP A 132 6.07 -19.67 -2.52
C ASP A 132 6.11 -20.75 -1.41
N ASN A 133 5.56 -20.42 -0.24
CA ASN A 133 5.56 -21.24 0.98
C ASN A 133 6.94 -21.53 1.59
N LEU A 134 7.97 -20.80 1.18
CA LEU A 134 9.27 -20.83 1.81
C LEU A 134 9.31 -19.85 3.01
N PRO A 135 10.07 -20.18 4.07
CA PRO A 135 10.35 -19.23 5.14
C PRO A 135 11.05 -17.98 4.59
N THR A 136 10.54 -16.82 4.95
CA THR A 136 11.02 -15.49 4.53
C THR A 136 12.42 -15.11 5.05
N ILE A 137 13.17 -16.03 5.66
CA ILE A 137 14.48 -15.78 6.26
C ILE A 137 15.35 -17.05 6.17
N PHE A 138 16.10 -17.15 5.08
CA PHE A 138 17.33 -17.93 5.03
C PHE A 138 18.49 -16.95 5.25
N ASP A 139 19.44 -17.29 6.13
CA ASP A 139 20.69 -16.53 6.18
C ASP A 139 21.53 -16.79 4.92
N SER A 140 22.56 -15.97 4.70
CA SER A 140 23.56 -16.16 3.64
C SER A 140 24.26 -17.54 3.61
N ASN A 141 23.96 -18.44 4.54
CA ASN A 141 24.45 -19.82 4.57
C ASN A 141 23.31 -20.86 4.49
N GLY A 142 22.10 -20.46 4.08
CA GLY A 142 20.94 -21.34 3.92
C GLY A 142 20.33 -21.90 5.18
N ASN A 143 20.59 -21.30 6.35
CA ASN A 143 19.91 -21.68 7.58
C ASN A 143 18.64 -20.87 7.79
N ILE A 144 17.58 -21.53 8.23
CA ILE A 144 16.37 -20.89 8.73
C ILE A 144 16.77 -20.05 9.96
N SER A 145 16.74 -18.72 9.85
CA SER A 145 17.08 -17.83 10.97
C SER A 145 15.84 -17.10 11.49
N ASP A 146 15.59 -17.21 12.80
CA ASP A 146 14.56 -16.42 13.50
C ASP A 146 15.06 -14.98 13.82
N GLU A 147 16.33 -14.67 13.51
CA GLU A 147 16.89 -13.33 13.70
C GLU A 147 16.54 -12.46 12.49
N ILE A 148 15.35 -11.86 12.55
CA ILE A 148 15.10 -10.56 11.91
C ILE A 148 16.04 -9.56 12.59
N ASN A 149 17.32 -9.51 12.23
CA ASN A 149 18.22 -8.39 12.49
C ASN A 149 19.57 -8.62 11.80
N VAL A 150 19.56 -8.41 10.48
CA VAL A 150 20.59 -7.78 9.61
C VAL A 150 20.53 -8.33 8.16
N GLU A 151 19.83 -9.43 7.91
CA GLU A 151 19.80 -10.14 6.60
C GLU A 151 18.44 -10.04 5.88
N GLY A 152 17.75 -8.89 5.96
CA GLY A 152 16.49 -8.64 5.22
C GLY A 152 16.68 -7.80 3.95
N THR A 153 17.93 -7.70 3.49
CA THR A 153 18.37 -6.87 2.33
C THR A 153 19.31 -7.65 1.42
N ALA A 154 19.46 -8.96 1.61
CA ALA A 154 20.17 -9.78 0.64
C ALA A 154 19.39 -9.76 -0.67
N ASP A 155 20.12 -9.64 -1.75
CA ASP A 155 19.67 -9.52 -3.14
C ASP A 155 20.84 -10.14 -3.93
N ASN A 156 20.84 -11.48 -3.99
CA ASN A 156 22.01 -12.27 -4.36
C ASN A 156 22.32 -12.17 -5.86
N ASP A 157 21.29 -11.98 -6.68
CA ASP A 157 21.41 -11.74 -8.11
C ASP A 157 21.50 -10.23 -8.46
N GLU A 158 21.26 -9.34 -7.50
CA GLU A 158 21.32 -7.86 -7.61
C GLU A 158 20.23 -7.27 -8.54
N ASP A 159 19.06 -7.91 -8.61
CA ASP A 159 17.97 -7.49 -9.49
C ASP A 159 17.05 -6.40 -8.88
N GLY A 160 17.24 -6.12 -7.59
CA GLY A 160 16.48 -5.13 -6.81
C GLY A 160 15.29 -5.72 -6.03
N ILE A 161 15.07 -7.03 -6.11
CA ILE A 161 14.14 -7.82 -5.33
C ILE A 161 14.95 -8.49 -4.20
N PRO A 162 14.71 -8.13 -2.94
CA PRO A 162 15.38 -8.83 -1.84
C PRO A 162 15.02 -10.32 -1.87
N ASN A 163 15.98 -11.23 -1.64
CA ASN A 163 15.81 -12.70 -1.60
C ASN A 163 14.56 -13.18 -0.86
N TYR A 164 14.19 -12.50 0.22
CA TYR A 164 12.98 -12.81 0.99
C TYR A 164 11.68 -12.73 0.14
N TYR A 165 11.70 -11.91 -0.90
CA TYR A 165 10.70 -11.76 -1.93
C TYR A 165 11.16 -12.39 -3.26
N ASP A 166 12.37 -12.90 -3.38
CA ASP A 166 12.79 -13.54 -4.62
C ASP A 166 12.38 -15.02 -4.59
N PHE A 167 11.91 -15.57 -5.70
CA PHE A 167 11.65 -17.02 -5.81
C PHE A 167 12.70 -17.74 -6.65
N ASP A 168 13.70 -16.99 -7.14
CA ASP A 168 14.79 -17.33 -8.08
C ASP A 168 16.03 -16.52 -7.62
N ASP A 169 16.48 -16.76 -6.39
CA ASP A 169 17.40 -15.89 -5.63
C ASP A 169 18.76 -15.59 -6.31
N ASP A 170 19.23 -16.46 -7.22
CA ASP A 170 20.44 -16.28 -8.02
C ASP A 170 20.17 -15.93 -9.50
N GLY A 171 18.89 -15.76 -9.84
CA GLY A 171 18.41 -15.30 -11.13
C GLY A 171 18.68 -16.28 -12.27
N ASP A 172 18.79 -17.57 -12.00
CA ASP A 172 19.21 -18.56 -12.97
C ASP A 172 18.04 -19.23 -13.75
N ASN A 173 16.79 -18.85 -13.48
CA ASN A 173 15.54 -19.42 -14.01
C ASN A 173 15.19 -20.84 -13.51
N VAL A 174 15.80 -21.31 -12.44
CA VAL A 174 15.25 -22.40 -11.63
C VAL A 174 14.33 -21.72 -10.60
N LEU A 175 13.96 -22.36 -9.50
CA LEU A 175 13.16 -21.72 -8.46
C LEU A 175 13.88 -22.10 -7.19
N THR A 176 14.08 -21.14 -6.28
CA THR A 176 14.66 -21.37 -4.95
C THR A 176 14.03 -22.61 -4.28
N SER A 177 12.71 -22.77 -4.41
CA SER A 177 11.98 -23.94 -3.87
C SER A 177 12.32 -25.30 -4.49
N ALA A 178 12.77 -25.33 -5.74
CA ALA A 178 13.23 -26.52 -6.43
C ALA A 178 14.66 -26.92 -6.02
N GLU A 179 15.48 -25.94 -5.64
CA GLU A 179 16.90 -26.10 -5.29
C GLU A 179 17.17 -26.29 -3.81
N LEU A 180 16.28 -25.83 -2.93
CA LEU A 180 16.36 -26.17 -1.50
C LEU A 180 16.36 -27.69 -1.23
N GLY A 181 15.88 -28.50 -2.18
CA GLY A 181 15.81 -29.94 -2.03
C GLY A 181 14.79 -30.40 -0.97
N LEU A 182 15.03 -31.57 -0.38
CA LEU A 182 14.08 -32.19 0.57
C LEU A 182 14.22 -31.68 2.02
N ASP A 183 15.36 -31.09 2.37
CA ASP A 183 15.67 -30.62 3.72
C ASP A 183 16.16 -29.17 3.66
N PRO A 184 15.28 -28.18 3.90
CA PRO A 184 15.66 -26.77 3.90
C PRO A 184 16.70 -26.38 4.95
N THR A 185 17.06 -27.26 5.89
CA THR A 185 18.16 -27.02 6.85
C THR A 185 19.51 -27.54 6.37
N ASN A 186 19.53 -28.23 5.23
CA ASN A 186 20.70 -28.68 4.51
C ASN A 186 20.38 -28.61 3.01
N PRO A 187 20.35 -27.39 2.44
CA PRO A 187 19.98 -27.17 1.05
C PRO A 187 20.91 -27.95 0.10
N GLN A 188 20.45 -28.12 -1.14
CA GLN A 188 21.25 -28.79 -2.17
C GLN A 188 22.50 -27.95 -2.49
N ASP A 189 23.60 -28.64 -2.79
CA ASP A 189 24.92 -28.09 -3.13
C ASP A 189 25.54 -29.16 -4.04
N THR A 190 25.34 -28.98 -5.35
CA THR A 190 25.50 -30.03 -6.35
C THR A 190 26.97 -30.25 -6.71
N ASP A 191 27.76 -29.19 -6.80
CA ASP A 191 29.20 -29.26 -7.07
C ASP A 191 30.07 -29.41 -5.79
N GLY A 192 29.50 -29.12 -4.62
CA GLY A 192 30.14 -29.27 -3.32
C GLY A 192 31.13 -28.15 -2.98
N ASP A 193 30.99 -26.95 -3.56
CA ASP A 193 31.86 -25.80 -3.30
C ASP A 193 31.51 -25.05 -1.99
N GLY A 194 30.32 -25.34 -1.43
CA GLY A 194 29.81 -24.77 -0.19
C GLY A 194 28.83 -23.61 -0.35
N ILE A 195 28.50 -23.22 -1.59
CA ILE A 195 27.37 -22.35 -1.94
C ILE A 195 26.19 -23.27 -2.28
N PRO A 196 25.03 -23.10 -1.63
CA PRO A 196 23.86 -23.88 -2.01
C PRO A 196 23.35 -23.54 -3.41
N ASP A 197 22.79 -24.53 -4.12
CA ASP A 197 22.28 -24.41 -5.50
C ASP A 197 21.41 -23.14 -5.70
N TYR A 198 20.47 -22.86 -4.79
CA TYR A 198 19.59 -21.68 -4.89
C TYR A 198 20.27 -20.30 -4.73
N LEU A 199 21.59 -20.27 -4.48
CA LEU A 199 22.43 -19.06 -4.43
C LEU A 199 23.59 -19.15 -5.42
N ASP A 200 23.68 -20.22 -6.21
CA ASP A 200 24.80 -20.52 -7.10
C ASP A 200 24.33 -20.58 -8.55
N PRO A 201 24.66 -19.58 -9.39
CA PRO A 201 24.18 -19.56 -10.78
C PRO A 201 24.84 -20.60 -11.72
N ASP A 202 25.68 -21.51 -11.21
CA ASP A 202 26.38 -22.61 -11.92
C ASP A 202 26.39 -23.88 -11.05
N ASP A 203 25.22 -24.41 -10.67
CA ASP A 203 25.01 -25.43 -9.61
C ASP A 203 25.94 -26.66 -9.71
N ASP A 204 26.30 -27.10 -10.91
CA ASP A 204 27.12 -28.30 -11.12
C ASP A 204 28.62 -28.01 -11.38
N GLY A 205 28.99 -26.73 -11.38
CA GLY A 205 30.35 -26.24 -11.44
C GLY A 205 31.08 -26.56 -12.76
N ASP A 206 30.35 -26.80 -13.84
CA ASP A 206 30.95 -27.14 -15.14
C ASP A 206 31.38 -25.93 -15.98
N GLY A 207 31.00 -24.73 -15.53
CA GLY A 207 31.35 -23.45 -16.13
C GLY A 207 30.32 -22.93 -17.14
N VAL A 208 29.16 -23.55 -17.24
CA VAL A 208 27.99 -23.05 -17.97
C VAL A 208 26.92 -22.69 -16.96
N LEU A 209 26.61 -21.39 -16.84
CA LEU A 209 25.53 -20.94 -15.94
C LEU A 209 24.25 -21.76 -16.15
N THR A 210 23.59 -22.15 -15.06
CA THR A 210 22.36 -22.94 -15.02
C THR A 210 21.31 -22.41 -15.99
N ARG A 211 21.13 -21.08 -16.01
CA ARG A 211 20.23 -20.39 -16.96
C ARG A 211 20.49 -20.70 -18.43
N ASN A 212 21.76 -20.88 -18.79
CA ASN A 212 22.20 -21.15 -20.14
C ASN A 212 22.19 -22.64 -20.49
N GLU A 213 21.69 -23.51 -19.62
CA GLU A 213 21.53 -24.94 -19.89
C GLU A 213 20.09 -25.32 -20.26
N ASP A 214 19.22 -24.31 -20.37
CA ASP A 214 17.92 -24.40 -21.03
C ASP A 214 18.09 -24.52 -22.55
N LEU A 215 18.14 -25.76 -23.04
CA LEU A 215 18.40 -26.09 -24.44
C LEU A 215 17.27 -25.64 -25.38
N ASN A 216 16.06 -25.49 -24.86
CA ASN A 216 14.87 -25.25 -25.67
C ASN A 216 14.37 -23.79 -25.59
N GLY A 217 14.90 -23.02 -24.62
CA GLY A 217 14.63 -21.60 -24.42
C GLY A 217 13.27 -21.32 -23.79
N ASP A 218 12.69 -22.27 -23.06
CA ASP A 218 11.39 -22.11 -22.37
C ASP A 218 11.50 -21.49 -20.97
N ARG A 219 12.69 -21.07 -20.55
CA ARG A 219 13.03 -20.53 -19.22
C ARG A 219 12.76 -21.54 -18.12
N ASN A 220 13.13 -22.79 -18.38
CA ASN A 220 12.96 -23.86 -17.41
C ASN A 220 14.05 -24.95 -17.54
N PRO A 221 15.28 -24.68 -17.06
CA PRO A 221 16.40 -25.63 -17.09
C PRO A 221 16.06 -27.00 -16.47
N THR A 222 15.13 -27.03 -15.51
CA THR A 222 14.69 -28.26 -14.81
C THR A 222 14.19 -29.39 -15.70
N ASN A 223 13.80 -29.08 -16.94
CA ASN A 223 13.23 -30.04 -17.88
C ASN A 223 14.19 -30.49 -19.00
N ASP A 224 15.38 -29.89 -19.11
CA ASP A 224 16.35 -30.22 -20.16
C ASP A 224 17.34 -31.28 -19.68
N LYS A 225 17.25 -32.47 -20.31
CA LYS A 225 18.01 -33.67 -19.91
C LYS A 225 18.68 -34.33 -21.11
N THR A 226 19.98 -34.16 -21.26
CA THR A 226 20.73 -34.75 -22.38
C THR A 226 20.88 -36.27 -22.24
N ASP A 227 21.07 -36.75 -21.02
CA ASP A 227 21.21 -38.18 -20.70
C ASP A 227 19.86 -38.87 -20.41
N GLY A 228 18.77 -38.09 -20.33
CA GLY A 228 17.41 -38.53 -20.03
C GLY A 228 17.15 -38.87 -18.56
N LEU A 229 18.09 -38.57 -17.65
CA LEU A 229 18.00 -38.87 -16.22
C LEU A 229 18.07 -37.59 -15.39
N THR A 230 19.19 -36.88 -15.48
CA THR A 230 19.50 -35.68 -14.69
C THR A 230 19.26 -34.44 -15.54
N ALA A 231 18.77 -33.37 -14.93
CA ALA A 231 18.75 -32.07 -15.59
C ALA A 231 20.18 -31.65 -15.91
N ASN A 232 20.40 -30.95 -17.03
CA ASN A 232 21.75 -30.61 -17.47
C ASN A 232 22.48 -29.82 -16.38
N TYR A 233 21.81 -28.81 -15.80
CA TYR A 233 22.34 -27.97 -14.71
C TYR A 233 22.70 -28.67 -13.41
N LEU A 234 22.39 -29.96 -13.28
CA LEU A 234 22.79 -30.76 -12.12
C LEU A 234 23.78 -31.87 -12.51
N ASN A 235 24.47 -31.73 -13.64
CA ASN A 235 25.25 -32.77 -14.28
C ASN A 235 26.52 -32.23 -14.94
N GLY A 236 27.55 -32.00 -14.12
CA GLY A 236 28.80 -31.41 -14.61
C GLY A 236 29.63 -32.24 -15.60
N ASP A 237 29.10 -33.36 -16.09
CA ASP A 237 29.58 -34.03 -17.31
C ASP A 237 28.96 -33.42 -18.61
N VAL A 238 28.04 -32.45 -18.52
CA VAL A 238 27.17 -31.95 -19.61
C VAL A 238 27.19 -30.41 -19.76
N ALA A 239 28.32 -29.86 -20.20
CA ALA A 239 28.47 -28.40 -20.46
C ALA A 239 27.85 -27.91 -21.79
N ILE A 240 26.55 -28.13 -22.04
CA ILE A 240 25.87 -27.68 -23.27
C ILE A 240 25.20 -26.33 -23.04
N THR A 241 25.74 -25.29 -23.67
CA THR A 241 25.22 -23.92 -23.54
C THR A 241 24.24 -23.51 -24.66
N ASN A 242 23.18 -22.82 -24.27
CA ASN A 242 22.26 -22.03 -25.08
C ASN A 242 22.02 -20.69 -24.36
N VAL A 243 22.33 -19.56 -25.00
CA VAL A 243 22.24 -18.24 -24.35
C VAL A 243 20.78 -17.87 -24.09
N VAL A 244 20.42 -17.69 -22.83
CA VAL A 244 19.10 -17.24 -22.37
C VAL A 244 19.22 -15.88 -21.68
N ASP A 245 18.85 -14.83 -22.42
CA ASP A 245 18.86 -13.43 -21.96
C ASP A 245 17.49 -13.00 -21.38
N ALA A 246 16.73 -13.94 -20.82
CA ALA A 246 15.39 -13.66 -20.30
C ALA A 246 15.18 -14.33 -18.95
N TYR A 247 14.51 -13.61 -18.05
CA TYR A 247 14.27 -14.01 -16.68
C TYR A 247 12.81 -14.39 -16.46
N ARG A 248 12.51 -15.08 -15.36
CA ARG A 248 11.13 -15.36 -14.94
C ARG A 248 10.43 -14.08 -14.52
N GLU A 249 9.11 -14.08 -14.59
CA GLU A 249 8.29 -12.97 -14.09
C GLU A 249 7.89 -13.25 -12.65
N HIS A 250 8.37 -12.42 -11.73
CA HIS A 250 8.05 -12.42 -10.31
C HIS A 250 6.65 -11.90 -10.05
N THR A 251 5.88 -12.60 -9.22
CA THR A 251 4.50 -12.22 -8.89
C THR A 251 4.33 -12.14 -7.38
N TYR A 252 4.03 -10.93 -6.87
CA TYR A 252 3.73 -10.72 -5.46
C TYR A 252 2.26 -10.47 -5.25
N SER A 253 1.68 -11.10 -4.25
CA SER A 253 0.45 -10.65 -3.64
C SER A 253 0.74 -9.52 -2.64
N TYR A 254 -0.07 -8.47 -2.64
CA TYR A 254 0.01 -7.41 -1.65
C TYR A 254 -1.30 -7.23 -0.90
N THR A 255 -1.19 -6.85 0.37
CA THR A 255 -2.29 -6.29 1.17
C THR A 255 -1.79 -5.02 1.84
N SER A 256 -2.52 -3.92 1.70
CA SER A 256 -2.18 -2.66 2.38
C SER A 256 -3.23 -2.24 3.39
N ASN A 257 -2.74 -1.61 4.46
CA ASN A 257 -3.53 -0.82 5.40
C ASN A 257 -3.29 0.67 5.13
N ALA A 258 -4.30 1.49 5.38
CA ALA A 258 -4.21 2.94 5.24
C ALA A 258 -4.60 3.64 6.54
N ASN A 259 -3.78 4.59 7.00
CA ASN A 259 -4.15 5.52 8.06
C ASN A 259 -4.22 6.95 7.51
N LEU A 260 -5.30 7.67 7.84
CA LEU A 260 -5.58 8.99 7.25
C LEU A 260 -5.73 10.07 8.33
N ILE A 261 -4.91 11.10 8.24
CA ILE A 261 -4.96 12.28 9.12
C ILE A 261 -5.13 13.53 8.27
N ILE A 262 -6.08 14.38 8.60
CA ILE A 262 -6.24 15.69 7.97
C ILE A 262 -5.67 16.77 8.89
N THR A 263 -4.95 17.73 8.33
CA THR A 263 -4.52 18.94 9.05
C THR A 263 -4.98 20.22 8.36
N ASN A 264 -5.17 21.28 9.17
CA ASN A 264 -5.53 22.62 8.72
C ASN A 264 -6.76 22.68 7.79
N LEU A 265 -7.76 21.84 8.07
CA LEU A 265 -8.98 21.75 7.28
C LEU A 265 -9.84 22.99 7.50
N VAL A 266 -10.28 23.62 6.41
CA VAL A 266 -11.32 24.64 6.43
C VAL A 266 -12.51 24.15 5.62
N LEU A 267 -13.61 23.92 6.32
CA LEU A 267 -14.90 23.50 5.78
C LEU A 267 -15.76 24.74 5.56
N THR A 268 -16.14 25.01 4.31
CA THR A 268 -16.95 26.19 3.95
C THR A 268 -18.37 25.77 3.59
N GLY A 269 -19.33 26.29 4.35
CA GLY A 269 -20.77 26.18 4.10
C GLY A 269 -21.31 27.43 3.40
N SER A 270 -22.64 27.57 3.34
CA SER A 270 -23.26 28.72 2.65
C SER A 270 -23.06 30.05 3.38
N ASN A 271 -23.03 30.04 4.73
CA ASN A 271 -22.97 31.25 5.56
C ASN A 271 -21.87 31.19 6.63
N GLU A 272 -21.18 30.07 6.77
CA GLU A 272 -20.27 29.82 7.89
C GLU A 272 -19.08 28.95 7.48
N GLN A 273 -18.01 29.03 8.26
CA GLN A 273 -16.80 28.23 8.08
C GLN A 273 -16.45 27.52 9.38
N ILE A 274 -16.03 26.27 9.26
CA ILE A 274 -15.51 25.45 10.36
C ILE A 274 -14.04 25.18 10.08
N THR A 275 -13.17 25.53 11.01
CA THR A 275 -11.74 25.23 10.91
C THR A 275 -11.38 24.13 11.90
N GLN A 276 -10.68 23.11 11.43
CA GLN A 276 -10.09 22.07 12.26
C GLN A 276 -8.58 22.01 12.07
N GLN A 277 -7.85 22.07 13.17
CA GLN A 277 -6.39 21.96 13.11
C GLN A 277 -5.94 20.55 12.72
N SER A 278 -6.58 19.54 13.28
CA SER A 278 -6.27 18.13 13.01
C SER A 278 -7.51 17.26 13.20
N ILE A 279 -7.71 16.32 12.28
CA ILE A 279 -8.74 15.27 12.37
C ILE A 279 -8.06 13.95 12.06
N ASN A 280 -8.13 13.00 12.98
CA ASN A 280 -7.73 11.63 12.71
C ASN A 280 -8.94 10.84 12.19
N LEU A 281 -8.94 10.48 10.90
CA LEU A 281 -9.95 9.58 10.35
C LEU A 281 -9.69 8.11 10.71
N GLY A 282 -8.50 7.80 11.20
CA GLY A 282 -8.13 6.46 11.66
C GLY A 282 -7.68 5.56 10.53
N GLU A 283 -7.68 4.27 10.83
CA GLU A 283 -7.13 3.22 9.98
C GLU A 283 -8.21 2.45 9.23
N LYS A 284 -7.93 2.13 7.98
CA LYS A 284 -8.64 1.16 7.16
C LYS A 284 -7.71 -0.01 6.86
N THR A 285 -7.99 -1.15 7.47
CA THR A 285 -7.29 -2.40 7.16
C THR A 285 -7.74 -2.97 5.82
N SER A 286 -6.81 -3.60 5.11
CA SER A 286 -7.01 -4.15 3.77
C SER A 286 -7.68 -3.13 2.84
N VAL A 287 -7.13 -1.91 2.80
CA VAL A 287 -7.60 -0.82 1.95
C VAL A 287 -7.49 -1.18 0.47
N SER A 288 -6.47 -1.95 0.12
CA SER A 288 -6.26 -2.52 -1.21
C SER A 288 -5.57 -3.86 -1.08
N THR A 289 -5.90 -4.76 -1.99
CA THR A 289 -5.21 -6.04 -2.20
C THR A 289 -5.07 -6.29 -3.69
N GLY A 290 -3.99 -6.91 -4.11
CA GLY A 290 -3.81 -7.22 -5.52
C GLY A 290 -2.55 -8.04 -5.75
N THR A 291 -2.16 -8.12 -7.02
CA THR A 291 -0.91 -8.72 -7.45
C THR A 291 -0.07 -7.70 -8.22
N ILE A 292 1.23 -7.70 -7.97
CA ILE A 292 2.21 -6.96 -8.78
C ILE A 292 3.09 -7.98 -9.50
N ASN A 293 3.40 -7.69 -10.76
CA ASN A 293 4.29 -8.51 -11.58
C ASN A 293 5.55 -7.68 -11.84
N VAL A 294 6.70 -8.26 -11.54
CA VAL A 294 8.02 -7.66 -11.74
C VAL A 294 8.81 -8.64 -12.60
N THR A 295 9.52 -8.15 -13.61
CA THR A 295 10.51 -8.97 -14.31
C THR A 295 11.86 -8.35 -14.03
N PRO A 296 12.80 -9.09 -13.42
CA PRO A 296 14.16 -8.66 -13.18
C PRO A 296 14.80 -8.01 -14.43
N GLN A 297 15.68 -7.02 -14.22
CA GLN A 297 16.48 -6.40 -15.28
C GLN A 297 17.93 -6.27 -14.80
N PHE A 298 18.77 -7.21 -15.23
CA PHE A 298 20.21 -7.26 -14.96
C PHE A 298 21.04 -6.47 -15.99
#